data_AF-A0A5C3Q3B9-F1
#
_entry.id   AF-A0A5C3Q3B9-F1
#
_cell.length_a   1.000
_cell.length_b   1.000
_cell.length_c   1.000
_cell.angle_alpha   90.00
_cell.angle_beta   90.00
_cell.angle_gamma   90.00
#
_symmetry.space_group_name_H-M   'P 1'
#
loop_
_entity.id
_entity.type
_entity.pdbx_description
1 polymer ?
#
loop_
_entity_poly.entity_id
_entity_poly.type
_entity_poly.pdbx_seq_one_letter_code
_entity_poly.pdbx_strand_id
1 'polypeptide(L)' 'SLKIWLSHVNCPERVVNETMAAMDELHPEDGPLPRMQELQNIDAELTGIRVIESDMCDNNCLAFTGPLRELLRCPL' A
#
# COMPACT_ATOMS: atom_id res chain seq x y z
N SER A 1 -4.98 -1.25 16.67
CA SER A 1 -4.73 -1.67 15.28
C SER A 1 -4.47 -0.51 14.33
N LEU A 2 -5.43 0.39 14.05
CA LEU A 2 -5.24 1.46 13.04
C LEU A 2 -4.07 2.42 13.31
N LYS A 3 -3.80 2.77 14.58
CA LYS A 3 -2.64 3.61 14.92
C LYS A 3 -1.29 2.96 14.60
N ILE A 4 -1.21 1.63 14.75
CA ILE A 4 -0.01 0.85 14.39
C ILE A 4 0.14 0.86 12.87
N TRP A 5 -0.94 0.69 12.12
CA TRP A 5 -0.94 0.83 10.66
C TRP A 5 -0.39 2.20 10.22
N LEU A 6 -0.97 3.29 10.74
CA LEU A 6 -0.59 4.65 10.37
C LEU A 6 0.86 5.00 10.75
N SER A 7 1.44 4.39 11.79
CA SER A 7 2.86 4.59 12.12
C SER A 7 3.82 3.88 11.16
N HIS A 8 3.31 2.94 10.35
CA HIS A 8 4.08 2.12 9.42
C HIS A 8 3.72 2.39 7.94
N VAL A 9 3.04 3.50 7.64
CA VAL A 9 2.60 3.90 6.30
C VAL A 9 3.71 3.89 5.23
N ASN A 10 4.95 4.15 5.61
CA ASN A 10 6.11 4.16 4.70
C ASN A 10 6.99 2.90 4.81
N CYS A 11 6.52 1.88 5.52
CA CYS A 11 7.25 0.63 5.70
C CYS A 11 6.82 -0.42 4.67
N PRO A 12 7.70 -1.37 4.31
CA PRO A 12 7.29 -2.54 3.56
C PRO A 12 6.22 -3.33 4.31
N GLU A 13 5.28 -3.93 3.57
CA GLU A 13 4.20 -4.76 4.12
C GLU A 13 4.72 -5.82 5.11
N ARG A 14 5.88 -6.43 4.82
CA ARG A 14 6.53 -7.40 5.69
C ARG A 14 6.69 -6.91 7.13
N VAL A 15 7.12 -5.66 7.32
CA VAL A 15 7.38 -5.09 8.65
C VAL A 15 6.09 -4.91 9.43
N VAL A 16 5.01 -4.52 8.73
CA VAL A 16 3.69 -4.39 9.34
C VAL A 16 3.19 -5.76 9.80
N ASN A 17 3.24 -6.75 8.93
CA ASN A 17 2.80 -8.12 9.25
C ASN A 17 3.58 -8.74 10.41
N GLU A 18 4.91 -8.56 10.45
CA GLU A 18 5.75 -9.03 11.56
C GLU A 18 5.40 -8.33 12.87
N THR A 19 5.17 -7.02 12.84
CA THR A 19 4.77 -6.25 14.03
C THR A 19 3.42 -6.72 14.56
N MET A 20 2.45 -6.94 13.67
CA MET A 20 1.12 -7.40 14.04
C MET A 20 1.15 -8.81 14.64
N ALA A 21 1.91 -9.73 14.04
CA ALA A 21 2.09 -11.07 14.58
C ALA A 21 2.72 -11.05 15.99
N ALA A 22 3.74 -10.21 16.21
CA ALA A 22 4.36 -10.06 17.53
C ALA A 22 3.39 -9.50 18.59
N MET A 23 2.44 -8.63 18.19
CA MET A 23 1.41 -8.13 19.10
C MET A 23 0.38 -9.21 19.45
N ASP A 24 -0.04 -10.02 18.46
CA ASP A 24 -0.95 -11.14 18.68
C ASP A 24 -0.33 -12.21 19.62
N GLU A 25 0.98 -12.43 19.51
CA GLU A 25 1.73 -13.31 20.42
C GLU A 25 1.81 -12.78 21.86
N LEU A 26 1.97 -11.46 22.01
CA LEU A 26 2.11 -10.82 23.32
C LEU A 26 0.76 -10.65 24.04
N HIS A 27 -0.32 -10.47 23.29
CA HIS A 27 -1.67 -10.19 23.79
C HIS A 27 -2.73 -11.14 23.20
N PRO A 28 -2.63 -12.46 23.45
CA PRO A 28 -3.58 -13.43 22.92
C PRO A 28 -5.02 -13.22 23.45
N GLU A 29 -5.19 -12.54 24.59
CA GLU A 29 -6.48 -12.22 25.19
C GLU A 29 -7.33 -11.22 24.40
N ASP A 30 -6.68 -10.35 23.64
CA ASP A 30 -7.34 -9.31 22.84
C ASP A 30 -7.84 -9.84 21.50
N GLY A 31 -7.46 -11.08 21.16
CA GLY A 31 -7.74 -11.69 19.87
C GLY A 31 -6.85 -11.15 18.75
N PRO A 32 -6.95 -11.75 17.55
CA PRO A 32 -6.06 -11.41 16.45
C PRO A 32 -6.35 -9.99 15.93
N LEU A 33 -5.30 -9.23 15.67
CA LEU A 33 -5.41 -7.94 15.04
C LEU A 33 -5.90 -8.06 13.57
N PRO A 34 -6.63 -7.07 13.03
CA PRO A 34 -7.10 -7.07 11.65
C PRO A 34 -5.93 -7.13 10.66
N ARG A 35 -6.01 -7.94 9.62
CA ARG A 35 -4.95 -8.04 8.61
C ARG A 35 -4.72 -6.71 7.91
N MET A 36 -3.53 -6.56 7.36
CA MET A 36 -3.10 -5.41 6.56
C MET A 36 -4.17 -4.92 5.55
N GLN A 37 -4.76 -5.82 4.77
CA GLN A 37 -5.81 -5.48 3.80
C GLN A 37 -7.07 -4.93 4.46
N GLU A 38 -7.45 -5.45 5.63
CA GLU A 38 -8.60 -4.96 6.38
C GLU A 38 -8.32 -3.55 6.92
N LEU A 39 -7.08 -3.28 7.34
CA LEU A 39 -6.65 -1.95 7.77
C LEU A 39 -6.62 -0.94 6.62
N GLN A 40 -6.19 -1.35 5.43
CA GLN A 40 -6.25 -0.50 4.23
C GLN A 40 -7.69 -0.14 3.85
N ASN A 41 -8.61 -1.11 3.95
CA ASN A 41 -10.03 -0.86 3.70
C ASN A 41 -10.61 0.12 4.73
N ILE A 42 -10.30 -0.07 6.02
CA ILE A 42 -10.72 0.83 7.10
C ILE A 42 -10.16 2.25 6.87
N ASP A 43 -8.89 2.37 6.52
CA ASP A 43 -8.26 3.65 6.22
C ASP A 43 -8.91 4.35 5.02
N ALA A 44 -9.21 3.60 3.97
CA ALA A 44 -9.90 4.10 2.79
C ALA A 44 -11.35 4.54 3.09
N GLU A 45 -12.06 3.82 3.95
CA GLU A 45 -13.41 4.19 4.40
C GLU A 45 -13.39 5.48 5.24
N LEU A 46 -12.38 5.65 6.09
CA LEU A 46 -12.26 6.81 6.97
C LEU A 46 -11.81 8.07 6.21
N THR A 47 -10.88 7.93 5.28
CA THR A 47 -10.26 9.06 4.57
C THR A 47 -10.92 9.36 3.22
N GLY A 48 -11.62 8.39 2.64
CA GLY A 48 -12.08 8.43 1.24
C GLY A 48 -10.95 8.22 0.23
N ILE A 49 -9.72 7.99 0.67
CA ILE A 49 -8.54 7.80 -0.18
C ILE A 49 -8.34 6.30 -0.38
N ARG A 50 -8.48 5.83 -1.63
CA ARG A 50 -8.20 4.43 -1.98
C ARG A 50 -6.82 4.32 -2.61
N VAL A 51 -6.09 3.27 -2.22
CA VAL A 51 -4.86 2.89 -2.91
C VAL A 51 -5.21 2.53 -4.35
N ILE A 52 -4.52 3.13 -5.30
CA ILE A 52 -4.61 2.73 -6.70
C ILE A 52 -3.78 1.45 -6.82
N GLU A 53 -4.45 0.30 -6.71
CA GLU A 53 -3.85 -1.04 -6.85
C GLU A 53 -3.52 -1.41 -8.30
N SER A 54 -3.92 -0.59 -9.27
CA SER A 54 -3.44 -0.80 -10.63
C SER A 54 -1.94 -0.57 -10.63
N ASP A 55 -1.20 -1.65 -10.83
CA ASP A 55 0.16 -1.61 -11.37
C ASP A 55 0.20 -0.49 -12.40
N MET A 56 1.27 0.32 -12.37
CA MET A 56 1.54 1.31 -13.40
C MET A 56 1.01 0.80 -14.73
N CYS A 57 0.12 1.57 -15.39
CA CYS A 57 -0.68 1.12 -16.53
C CYS A 57 0.06 0.05 -17.33
N ASP A 58 -0.59 -1.02 -17.80
CA ASP A 58 0.04 -2.12 -18.55
C ASP A 58 0.90 -1.68 -19.78
N ASN A 59 0.92 -0.37 -20.10
CA ASN A 59 1.75 0.28 -21.11
C ASN A 59 2.58 1.49 -20.61
N ASN A 60 2.78 1.71 -19.30
CA ASN A 60 3.52 2.85 -18.76
C ASN A 60 4.85 2.44 -18.11
N CYS A 61 5.74 1.90 -18.93
CA CYS A 61 7.10 2.41 -18.90
C CYS A 61 7.08 3.72 -19.70
N LEU A 62 6.85 4.86 -19.04
CA LEU A 62 6.91 6.22 -19.64
C LEU A 62 6.53 6.24 -21.13
N ALA A 63 5.30 5.84 -21.47
CA ALA A 63 4.87 5.96 -22.86
C ALA A 63 4.78 7.46 -23.13
N PHE A 64 5.64 7.97 -24.01
CA PHE A 64 5.54 9.35 -24.44
C PHE A 64 4.14 9.59 -24.98
N THR A 65 3.53 10.72 -24.62
CA THR A 65 2.21 11.10 -25.10
C THR A 65 2.31 12.39 -25.92
N GLY A 66 1.27 12.69 -26.70
CA GLY A 66 1.24 13.90 -27.52
C GLY A 66 2.30 13.92 -28.64
N PRO A 67 3.00 15.05 -28.88
CA PRO A 67 4.00 15.18 -29.95
C PRO A 67 5.19 14.21 -29.85
N LEU A 68 5.38 13.60 -28.67
CA LEU A 68 6.50 12.71 -28.40
C LEU A 68 6.11 11.23 -28.49
N ARG A 69 4.85 10.90 -28.85
CA ARG A 69 4.29 9.53 -28.81
C ARG A 69 5.06 8.45 -29.57
N GLU A 70 5.90 8.85 -30.53
CA GLU A 70 6.68 7.93 -31.36
C GLU A 70 8.10 7.70 -30.81
N LEU A 71 8.45 8.31 -29.68
CA LEU A 71 9.74 8.12 -29.04
C LEU A 71 9.78 6.77 -28.31
N LEU A 72 10.82 5.99 -28.60
CA LEU A 72 11.10 4.71 -27.93
C LEU A 72 12.10 4.88 -26.77
N ARG A 73 12.67 6.08 -26.62
CA ARG A 73 13.70 6.44 -25.62
C ARG A 73 13.60 7.93 -25.28
N CYS A 74 14.10 8.32 -24.10
CA CYS A 74 14.20 9.72 -23.67
C CYS A 74 15.00 10.56 -24.67
N PRO A 75 14.45 11.65 -25.22
CA PRO A 75 15.21 12.59 -26.02
C PRO A 75 16.16 13.36 -25.07
N LEU A 76 17.47 13.27 -25.31
CA LEU A 76 18.49 14.05 -24.61
C LEU A 76 18.38 15.54 -24.98
#